data_AF-A0A922MWD0-F1
#
_entry.id   AF-A0A922MWD0-F1
#
_cell.length_a   1.000
_cell.length_b   1.000
_cell.length_c   1.000
_cell.angle_alpha   90.00
_cell.angle_beta   90.00
_cell.angle_gamma   90.00
#
_symmetry.space_group_name_H-M   'P 1'
#
loop_
_entity.id
_entity.type
_entity.pdbx_description
1 polymer ?
#
loop_
_entity_poly.entity_id
_entity_poly.type
_entity_poly.pdbx_seq_one_letter_code
_entity_poly.pdbx_strand_id
1 'polypeptide(L)'
;MTKQSVADVGGPWIEEEQRWGGPGSAHLKLSYRVTCAAHYYGAGCEVLCRPRDDAFGHYTCSPSGGIVCKPGWTGDYCSKRKFHIILNNKISKCQRGTH
;
A
#
# COMPACT_ATOMS: atom_id res chain seq x y z
N MET A 1 -10.86 21.48 27.49
CA MET A 1 -11.42 20.16 27.14
C MET A 1 -10.93 19.83 25.74
N THR A 2 -10.30 18.67 25.56
CA THR A 2 -9.77 18.21 24.26
C THR A 2 -10.76 17.23 23.63
N LYS A 3 -11.04 17.38 22.34
CA LYS A 3 -11.91 16.47 21.59
C LYS A 3 -11.09 15.28 21.09
N GLN A 4 -11.66 14.07 21.18
CA GLN A 4 -11.10 12.86 20.58
C GLN A 4 -11.90 12.49 19.34
N SER A 5 -11.20 12.03 18.32
CA SER A 5 -11.76 11.63 17.03
C SER A 5 -10.89 10.56 16.39
N VAL A 6 -11.51 9.74 15.53
CA VAL A 6 -10.84 8.71 14.75
C VAL A 6 -10.95 9.08 13.28
N ALA A 7 -9.84 9.00 12.55
CA ALA A 7 -9.78 9.27 11.12
C ALA A 7 -9.21 8.05 10.39
N ASP A 8 -10.02 7.44 9.53
CA ASP A 8 -9.57 6.34 8.67
C ASP A 8 -8.64 6.87 7.57
N VAL A 9 -7.61 6.09 7.25
CA VAL A 9 -6.68 6.38 6.16
C VAL A 9 -7.42 6.43 4.82
N GLY A 10 -7.23 7.51 4.06
CA GLY A 10 -7.88 7.72 2.76
C GLY A 10 -9.38 8.04 2.85
N GLY A 11 -9.91 8.20 4.07
CA GLY A 11 -11.28 8.64 4.29
C GLY A 11 -11.54 10.09 3.84
N PRO A 12 -12.81 10.54 3.94
CA PRO A 12 -13.17 11.92 3.65
C PRO A 12 -12.53 12.88 4.67
N TRP A 13 -12.56 14.18 4.37
CA TRP A 13 -12.18 15.22 5.32
C TRP A 13 -13.13 15.23 6.53
N ILE A 14 -12.53 15.29 7.71
CA ILE A 14 -13.26 15.49 8.97
C ILE A 14 -13.21 16.98 9.29
N GLU A 15 -14.39 17.55 9.50
CA GLU A 15 -14.57 18.96 9.83
C GLU A 15 -14.88 19.09 11.33
N GLU A 16 -14.15 19.97 12.01
CA GLU A 16 -14.33 20.24 13.44
C GLU A 16 -14.43 21.73 13.74
N GLU A 17 -15.37 22.08 14.61
CA GLU A 17 -15.59 23.44 15.10
C GLU A 17 -15.53 23.42 16.63
N GLN A 18 -14.58 24.14 17.21
CA GLN A 18 -14.41 24.22 18.65
C GLN A 18 -14.49 25.67 19.14
N ARG A 19 -15.44 25.90 20.04
CA ARG A 19 -15.70 27.18 20.69
C ARG A 19 -15.31 27.07 22.15
N TRP A 20 -14.38 27.89 22.60
CA TRP A 20 -14.10 28.04 24.03
C TRP A 20 -14.92 29.21 24.57
N GLY A 21 -15.57 29.06 25.72
CA GLY A 21 -16.07 30.20 26.52
C GLY A 21 -17.10 31.14 25.88
N GLY A 22 -17.21 32.34 26.48
CA GLY A 22 -18.21 33.36 26.20
C GLY A 22 -17.84 34.37 25.09
N PRO A 23 -18.49 35.54 25.03
CA PRO A 23 -18.27 36.54 23.98
C PRO A 23 -16.80 37.00 23.90
N GLY A 24 -16.21 36.99 22.70
CA GLY A 24 -14.81 37.40 22.47
C GLY A 24 -13.76 36.29 22.64
N SER A 25 -14.20 35.06 22.91
CA SER A 25 -13.30 33.91 23.06
C SER A 25 -12.88 33.29 21.71
N ALA A 26 -11.78 32.52 21.71
CA ALA A 26 -11.24 31.89 20.51
C ALA A 26 -12.16 30.83 19.91
N HIS A 27 -12.24 30.85 18.59
CA HIS A 27 -13.01 29.92 17.77
C HIS A 27 -12.11 29.25 16.74
N LEU A 28 -12.04 27.92 16.77
CA LEU A 28 -11.24 27.12 15.84
C LEU A 28 -12.16 26.35 14.90
N LYS A 29 -11.91 26.46 13.59
CA LYS A 29 -12.42 25.55 12.57
C LYS A 29 -11.24 24.84 11.94
N LEU A 30 -11.28 23.51 11.93
CA LEU A 30 -10.21 22.67 11.41
C LEU A 30 -10.80 21.58 10.53
N SER A 31 -10.14 21.36 9.40
CA SER A 31 -10.38 20.21 8.52
C SER A 31 -9.14 19.33 8.52
N TYR A 32 -9.28 18.03 8.73
CA TYR A 32 -8.16 17.10 8.64
C TYR A 32 -8.56 15.76 8.04
N ARG A 33 -7.57 15.08 7.44
CA ARG A 33 -7.67 13.69 6.97
C ARG A 33 -6.30 13.03 7.07
N VAL A 34 -6.29 11.70 7.07
CA VAL A 34 -5.05 10.90 7.09
C VAL A 34 -4.84 10.28 5.71
N THR A 35 -3.63 10.40 5.18
CA THR A 35 -3.24 9.79 3.90
C THR A 35 -1.86 9.16 4.04
N CYS A 36 -1.64 8.03 3.37
CA CYS A 36 -0.32 7.41 3.37
C CYS A 36 0.68 8.17 2.52
N ALA A 37 1.94 8.13 2.94
CA ALA A 37 3.06 8.50 2.10
C ALA A 37 3.14 7.56 0.89
N ALA A 38 3.85 7.98 -0.15
CA ALA A 38 4.07 7.15 -1.33
C ALA A 38 4.63 5.77 -0.93
N HIS A 39 4.07 4.72 -1.53
CA HIS A 39 4.46 3.32 -1.32
C HIS A 39 4.12 2.72 0.05
N TYR A 40 3.41 3.46 0.91
CA TYR A 40 2.83 2.91 2.14
C TYR A 40 1.34 2.67 1.95
N TYR A 41 0.88 1.54 2.48
CA TYR A 41 -0.49 1.03 2.36
C TYR A 41 -0.94 0.46 3.71
N GLY A 42 -2.17 -0.05 3.76
CA GLY A 42 -2.76 -0.59 4.98
C GLY A 42 -3.57 0.46 5.74
N ALA A 43 -4.22 0.02 6.81
CA ALA A 43 -5.15 0.84 7.59
C ALA A 43 -4.43 1.90 8.44
N GLY A 44 -3.15 1.72 8.71
CA GLY A 44 -2.28 2.64 9.45
C GLY A 44 -1.03 3.07 8.68
N CYS A 45 -1.01 2.91 7.35
CA CYS A 45 0.15 3.21 6.50
C CYS A 45 1.42 2.44 6.92
N GLU A 46 1.25 1.21 7.37
CA GLU A 46 2.28 0.35 7.94
C GLU A 46 2.91 -0.62 6.92
N VAL A 47 2.24 -0.84 5.78
CA VAL A 47 2.68 -1.79 4.76
C VAL A 47 3.49 -1.06 3.69
N LEU A 48 4.81 -1.26 3.68
CA LEU A 48 5.70 -0.70 2.66
C LEU A 48 5.77 -1.62 1.43
N CYS A 49 5.38 -1.11 0.25
CA CYS A 49 5.61 -1.78 -1.03
C CYS A 49 6.01 -0.79 -2.13
N ARG A 50 7.23 -0.93 -2.62
CA ARG A 50 7.74 -0.19 -3.79
C ARG A 50 7.82 -1.16 -4.96
N PRO A 51 7.11 -0.91 -6.09
CA PRO A 51 7.25 -1.74 -7.28
C PRO A 51 8.71 -1.87 -7.70
N ARG A 52 9.10 -3.06 -8.15
CA ARG A 52 10.49 -3.38 -8.49
C ARG A 52 10.53 -4.28 -9.72
N ASP A 53 11.50 -4.04 -10.59
CA ASP A 53 11.74 -4.85 -11.77
C ASP A 53 13.23 -4.86 -12.12
N ASP A 54 14.01 -5.50 -11.26
CA ASP A 54 15.46 -5.59 -11.36
C ASP A 54 15.95 -6.95 -10.82
N ALA A 55 17.27 -7.13 -10.72
CA ALA A 55 17.88 -8.39 -10.26
C ALA A 55 17.39 -8.85 -8.87
N PHE A 56 16.82 -7.97 -8.05
CA PHE A 56 16.35 -8.27 -6.70
C PHE A 56 14.84 -8.56 -6.63
N GLY A 57 14.08 -8.37 -7.71
CA GLY A 57 12.66 -8.73 -7.73
C GLY A 57 11.88 -8.16 -8.92
N HIS A 58 10.83 -8.88 -9.30
CA HIS A 58 9.97 -8.54 -10.43
C HIS A 58 8.49 -8.55 -10.00
N TYR A 59 8.02 -7.44 -9.46
CA TYR A 59 6.69 -7.34 -8.86
C TYR A 59 6.09 -5.94 -8.91
N THR A 60 4.76 -5.91 -8.85
CA THR A 60 3.95 -4.72 -8.58
C THR A 60 3.36 -4.80 -7.17
N CYS A 61 2.74 -3.72 -6.72
CA CYS A 61 2.07 -3.66 -5.42
C CYS A 61 0.56 -3.75 -5.61
N SER A 62 -0.12 -4.58 -4.81
CA SER A 62 -1.58 -4.61 -4.75
C SER A 62 -2.11 -3.32 -4.09
N PRO A 63 -3.43 -3.05 -4.16
CA PRO A 63 -4.04 -1.94 -3.43
C PRO A 63 -3.84 -1.99 -1.90
N SER A 64 -3.61 -3.19 -1.34
CA SER A 64 -3.29 -3.38 0.09
C SER A 64 -1.79 -3.35 0.40
N GLY A 65 -0.94 -3.07 -0.59
CA GLY A 65 0.52 -3.07 -0.44
C GLY A 65 1.16 -4.46 -0.47
N GLY A 66 0.42 -5.50 -0.85
CA GLY A 66 0.99 -6.84 -1.03
C GLY A 66 1.85 -6.93 -2.30
N ILE A 67 2.90 -7.76 -2.25
CA ILE A 67 3.77 -8.03 -3.41
C ILE A 67 3.02 -8.93 -4.41
N VAL A 68 2.95 -8.48 -5.67
CA VAL A 68 2.32 -9.23 -6.77
C VAL A 68 3.36 -9.53 -7.82
N CYS A 69 3.76 -10.80 -7.95
CA CYS A 69 4.77 -11.20 -8.92
C CYS A 69 4.31 -10.99 -10.36
N LYS A 70 5.20 -10.43 -11.18
CA LYS A 70 5.02 -10.37 -12.63
C LYS A 70 4.95 -11.79 -13.24
N PRO A 71 4.37 -11.96 -14.44
CA PRO A 71 4.35 -13.24 -15.14
C PRO A 71 5.75 -13.87 -15.24
N GLY A 72 5.84 -15.18 -14.97
CA GLY A 72 7.10 -15.91 -14.98
C GLY A 72 7.93 -15.81 -13.70
N TRP A 73 7.50 -15.05 -12.67
CA TRP A 73 8.21 -14.88 -11.40
C TRP A 73 7.43 -15.41 -10.20
N THR A 74 8.16 -15.83 -9.15
CA THR A 74 7.62 -16.43 -7.91
C THR A 74 8.57 -16.23 -6.71
N GLY A 75 8.12 -16.64 -5.52
CA GLY A 75 8.79 -16.43 -4.23
C GLY A 75 8.42 -15.10 -3.60
N ASP A 76 8.79 -14.92 -2.33
CA ASP A 76 8.32 -13.81 -1.48
C ASP A 76 8.66 -12.41 -2.05
N TYR A 77 9.79 -12.31 -2.75
CA TYR A 77 10.24 -11.08 -3.43
C TYR A 77 10.22 -11.20 -4.96
N CYS A 78 9.56 -12.22 -5.50
CA CYS A 78 9.45 -12.45 -6.94
C CYS A 78 10.80 -12.46 -7.68
N SER A 79 11.83 -12.99 -7.01
CA SER A 79 13.21 -13.10 -7.52
C SER A 79 13.53 -14.47 -8.12
N LYS A 80 12.60 -15.44 -8.01
CA LYS A 80 12.75 -16.78 -8.58
C LYS A 80 11.91 -16.92 -9.85
N ARG A 81 12.45 -17.58 -10.86
CA ARG A 81 11.71 -17.89 -12.09
C ARG A 81 10.77 -19.06 -11.88
N LYS A 82 9.56 -18.95 -12.44
CA LYS A 82 8.58 -20.04 -12.49
C LYS A 82 9.06 -21.11 -13.47
N PHE A 83 9.15 -22.34 -12.98
CA PHE A 83 9.32 -23.52 -13.82
C PHE A 83 7.94 -24.07 -14.18
N HIS A 84 7.66 -24.23 -15.47
CA HIS A 84 6.50 -24.98 -15.91
C HIS A 84 6.94 -26.43 -16.19
N ILE A 85 6.31 -27.39 -15.51
CA ILE A 85 6.43 -28.81 -15.85
C ILE A 85 5.41 -29.08 -16.95
N ILE A 86 5.87 -29.29 -18.18
CA ILE A 86 4.98 -29.81 -19.24
C ILE A 86 4.83 -31.31 -18.97
N LEU A 87 3.68 -31.71 -18.41
CA LEU A 87 3.33 -33.12 -18.23
C LEU A 87 2.95 -33.72 -19.58
N ASN A 88 3.97 -34.04 -20.40
CA ASN A 88 4.02 -34.98 -21.53
C ASN A 88 5.42 -34.86 -22.16
N ASN A 89 6.39 -35.68 -21.70
CA ASN A 89 7.85 -35.61 -21.93
C ASN A 89 8.63 -34.53 -21.12
N LYS A 90 9.15 -34.95 -19.96
CA LYS A 90 9.82 -34.18 -18.90
C LYS A 90 10.92 -33.21 -19.39
N ILE A 91 10.53 -32.01 -19.81
CA ILE A 91 11.42 -30.85 -19.93
C ILE A 91 10.85 -29.74 -19.06
N SER A 92 11.53 -29.41 -17.97
CA SER A 92 11.26 -28.21 -17.17
C SER A 92 11.70 -26.98 -17.97
N LYS A 93 10.75 -26.24 -18.55
CA LYS A 93 11.04 -24.97 -19.22
C LYS A 93 10.91 -23.83 -18.21
N CYS A 94 11.97 -23.07 -18.05
CA CYS A 94 11.94 -21.78 -17.36
C CYS A 94 11.11 -20.82 -18.22
N GLN A 95 10.02 -20.26 -17.68
CA GLN A 95 9.31 -19.21 -18.39
C GLN A 95 10.26 -18.02 -18.55
N ARG A 96 10.45 -17.55 -19.79
CA ARG A 96 11.22 -16.32 -20.03
C ARG A 96 10.42 -15.13 -19.52
N GLY A 97 10.80 -14.61 -18.34
CA GLY A 97 10.37 -13.30 -17.88
C GLY A 97 10.89 -12.28 -18.89
N THR A 98 9.97 -11.60 -19.56
CA THR A 98 10.26 -10.49 -20.47
C THR A 98 10.85 -9.35 -19.65
N HIS A 99 12.03 -8.88 -20.05
CA HIS A 99 12.60 -7.60 -19.62
C HIS A 99 11.87 -6.45 -20.34
#